data_AF-A0A1G9MV07-F1
#
_entry.id   AF-A0A1G9MV07-F1
#
_cell.length_a   1.000
_cell.length_b   1.000
_cell.length_c   1.000
_cell.angle_alpha   90.00
_cell.angle_beta   90.00
_cell.angle_gamma   90.00
#
_symmetry.space_group_name_H-M   'P 1'
#
loop_
_entity.id
_entity.type
_entity.pdbx_description
1 polymer ?
#
loop_
_entity_poly.entity_id
_entity_poly.type
_entity_poly.pdbx_seq_one_letter_code
_entity_poly.pdbx_strand_id
1 'polypeptide(L)'
;MIRITIIEIASFLLPFLIFFIWRWQSNSEHPIEATPTLRLAAIGAGLSILVMIALVLLESSQGGHEGELYVPSRMVDGRVVPGYFVPVEGAEATEPDPGDASDPQ
;
A
#
# COMPACT_ATOMS: atom_id res chain seq x y z
N MET A 1 -0.14 6.26 -4.39
CA MET A 1 -0.36 4.83 -4.05
C MET A 1 -1.79 4.35 -4.27
N ILE A 2 -2.81 5.20 -4.10
CA ILE A 2 -4.25 4.85 -4.21
C ILE A 2 -4.62 4.03 -5.46
N ARG A 3 -3.99 4.29 -6.61
CA ARG A 3 -4.25 3.57 -7.87
C ARG A 3 -3.88 2.08 -7.76
N ILE A 4 -2.76 1.75 -7.13
CA ILE A 4 -2.32 0.36 -6.94
C ILE A 4 -3.22 -0.31 -5.90
N THR A 5 -3.49 0.37 -4.79
CA THR A 5 -4.39 -0.12 -3.74
C THR A 5 -5.75 -0.52 -4.30
N ILE A 6 -6.36 0.30 -5.17
CA ILE A 6 -7.65 -0.04 -5.80
C ILE A 6 -7.58 -1.36 -6.60
N ILE A 7 -6.47 -1.62 -7.31
CA ILE A 7 -6.30 -2.84 -8.11
C ILE A 7 -6.13 -4.06 -7.20
N GLU A 8 -5.39 -3.94 -6.10
CA GLU A 8 -5.23 -5.01 -5.10
C GLU A 8 -6.58 -5.33 -4.44
N ILE A 9 -7.32 -4.29 -4.03
CA ILE A 9 -8.66 -4.41 -3.46
C ILE A 9 -9.60 -5.14 -4.43
N ALA A 10 -9.64 -4.70 -5.69
CA ALA A 10 -10.49 -5.30 -6.71
C ALA A 10 -10.10 -6.76 -6.99
N SER A 11 -8.81 -7.07 -7.06
CA SER A 11 -8.31 -8.43 -7.32
C SER A 11 -8.65 -9.38 -6.18
N PHE A 12 -8.55 -8.91 -4.93
CA PHE A 12 -8.91 -9.70 -3.76
C PHE A 12 -10.43 -9.93 -3.63
N LEU A 13 -11.24 -8.94 -3.98
CA LEU A 13 -12.72 -9.06 -3.95
C LEU A 13 -13.28 -9.85 -5.14
N LEU A 14 -12.52 -10.02 -6.21
CA LEU A 14 -12.93 -10.67 -7.45
C LEU A 14 -13.58 -12.06 -7.27
N PRO A 15 -13.01 -13.04 -6.53
CA PRO A 15 -13.65 -14.34 -6.32
C PRO A 15 -15.01 -14.24 -5.62
N PHE A 16 -15.14 -13.30 -4.66
CA PHE A 16 -16.40 -13.06 -3.97
C PHE A 16 -17.43 -12.43 -4.92
N LEU A 17 -17.01 -11.46 -5.72
CA LEU A 17 -17.89 -10.81 -6.70
C LEU A 17 -18.43 -11.81 -7.71
N ILE A 18 -17.57 -12.66 -8.28
CA ILE A 18 -17.96 -13.71 -9.22
C ILE A 18 -18.97 -14.66 -8.58
N PHE A 19 -18.68 -15.12 -7.36
CA PHE A 19 -19.58 -16.00 -6.62
C PHE A 19 -20.95 -15.35 -6.40
N PHE A 20 -21.00 -14.09 -5.95
CA PHE A 20 -22.25 -13.37 -5.71
C PHE A 20 -23.05 -13.11 -6.99
N ILE A 21 -22.39 -12.74 -8.09
CA ILE A 21 -23.05 -12.53 -9.40
C ILE A 21 -23.67 -13.84 -9.89
N TRP A 22 -22.88 -14.93 -9.91
CA TRP A 22 -23.38 -16.24 -10.29
C TRP A 22 -24.55 -16.69 -9.40
N ARG A 23 -24.42 -16.46 -8.09
CA ARG A 23 -25.43 -16.83 -7.10
C ARG A 23 -26.71 -16.00 -7.20
N TRP A 24 -26.61 -14.72 -7.57
CA TRP A 24 -27.76 -13.86 -7.87
C TRP A 24 -28.50 -14.42 -9.08
N GLN A 25 -27.79 -14.63 -10.19
CA GLN A 25 -28.37 -15.13 -11.44
C GLN A 25 -29.03 -16.51 -11.27
N SER A 26 -28.45 -17.37 -10.43
CA SER A 26 -28.95 -18.73 -10.22
C SER A 26 -30.18 -18.83 -9.29
N ASN A 27 -30.61 -17.74 -8.63
CA ASN A 27 -31.65 -17.78 -7.59
C ASN A 27 -33.05 -17.36 -8.05
N SER A 28 -33.30 -17.29 -9.36
CA SER A 28 -34.55 -16.73 -9.89
C SER A 28 -35.81 -17.57 -9.65
N GLU A 29 -35.69 -18.85 -9.29
CA GLU A 29 -36.85 -19.77 -9.31
C GLU A 29 -37.30 -20.28 -7.94
N HIS A 30 -36.41 -20.33 -6.93
CA HIS A 30 -36.79 -20.78 -5.57
C HIS A 30 -36.06 -19.99 -4.48
N PRO A 31 -36.76 -19.51 -3.42
CA PRO A 31 -36.11 -18.89 -2.27
C PRO A 31 -35.36 -19.96 -1.47
N ILE A 32 -34.05 -20.06 -1.70
CA ILE A 32 -33.17 -20.98 -0.98
C ILE A 32 -32.83 -20.39 0.39
N GLU A 33 -33.12 -21.12 1.46
CA GLU A 33 -32.68 -20.78 2.82
C GLU A 33 -31.15 -20.64 2.87
N ALA A 34 -30.66 -19.61 3.56
CA ALA A 34 -29.23 -19.35 3.65
C ALA A 34 -28.51 -20.49 4.37
N THR A 35 -27.83 -21.33 3.59
CA THR A 35 -26.98 -22.41 4.10
C THR A 35 -25.90 -21.85 5.02
N PRO A 36 -25.41 -22.62 6.02
CA PRO A 36 -24.34 -22.19 6.90
C PRO A 36 -23.10 -21.68 6.12
N THR A 37 -22.79 -22.34 5.00
CA THR A 37 -21.70 -21.94 4.10
C THR A 37 -21.91 -20.56 3.48
N LEU A 38 -23.14 -20.22 3.07
CA LEU A 38 -23.46 -18.89 2.52
C LEU A 38 -23.33 -17.81 3.59
N ARG A 39 -23.75 -18.10 4.83
CA ARG A 39 -23.59 -17.16 5.96
C ARG A 39 -22.11 -16.92 6.27
N LEU A 40 -21.31 -17.98 6.32
CA LEU A 40 -19.86 -17.86 6.52
C LEU A 40 -19.18 -17.09 5.39
N ALA A 41 -19.55 -17.35 4.13
CA ALA A 41 -19.02 -16.62 2.99
C ALA A 41 -19.37 -15.11 3.06
N ALA A 42 -20.60 -14.76 3.40
CA ALA A 42 -21.02 -13.37 3.57
C ALA A 42 -20.29 -12.67 4.72
N ILE A 43 -20.13 -13.35 5.87
CA ILE A 43 -19.38 -12.82 7.02
C ILE A 43 -17.90 -12.64 6.64
N GLY A 44 -17.30 -13.62 5.97
CA GLY A 44 -15.90 -13.55 5.51
C GLY A 44 -15.67 -12.40 4.53
N ALA A 45 -16.58 -12.20 3.59
CA ALA A 45 -16.54 -11.05 2.67
C ALA A 45 -16.70 -9.72 3.41
N GLY A 46 -17.60 -9.64 4.40
CA GLY A 46 -17.79 -8.44 5.22
C GLY A 46 -16.55 -8.09 6.05
N LEU A 47 -15.96 -9.07 6.72
CA LEU A 47 -14.72 -8.90 7.50
C LEU A 47 -13.55 -8.48 6.61
N SER A 48 -13.45 -9.09 5.44
CA SER A 48 -12.46 -8.75 4.41
C SER A 48 -12.53 -7.28 4.01
N ILE A 49 -13.73 -6.80 3.67
CA ILE A 49 -13.95 -5.38 3.33
C ILE A 49 -13.60 -4.48 4.51
N LEU A 50 -14.01 -4.83 5.73
CA LEU A 50 -13.73 -4.05 6.93
C LEU A 50 -12.24 -3.91 7.20
N VAL A 51 -11.48 -5.01 7.11
CA VAL A 51 -10.02 -5.00 7.28
C VAL A 51 -9.37 -4.14 6.22
N MET A 52 -9.80 -4.21 4.96
CA MET A 52 -9.24 -3.39 3.89
C MET A 52 -9.49 -1.90 4.11
N ILE A 53 -10.70 -1.52 4.54
CA ILE A 53 -11.00 -0.14 4.91
C ILE A 53 -10.09 0.31 6.07
N ALA A 54 -9.94 -0.53 7.10
CA ALA A 54 -9.07 -0.22 8.22
C ALA A 54 -7.61 -0.02 7.78
N LEU A 55 -7.07 -0.89 6.93
CA LEU A 55 -5.70 -0.76 6.41
C LEU A 55 -5.50 0.52 5.61
N VAL A 56 -6.45 0.86 4.73
CA VAL A 56 -6.40 2.12 3.96
C VAL A 56 -6.41 3.34 4.88
N LEU A 57 -7.24 3.32 5.93
CA LEU A 57 -7.29 4.40 6.91
C LEU A 57 -5.99 4.51 7.72
N LEU A 58 -5.42 3.39 8.14
CA LEU A 58 -4.13 3.34 8.86
C LEU A 58 -2.95 3.80 8.01
N GLU A 59 -2.96 3.50 6.72
CA GLU A 59 -1.92 3.95 5.79
C GLU A 59 -2.06 5.45 5.52
N SER A 60 -3.30 5.95 5.39
CA SER A 60 -3.55 7.39 5.20
C SER A 60 -3.13 8.24 6.40
N SER A 61 -3.21 7.71 7.63
CA SER A 61 -2.80 8.43 8.83
C SER A 61 -1.29 8.39 9.11
N GLN A 62 -0.60 7.39 8.57
CA GLN A 62 0.86 7.24 8.72
C GLN A 62 1.67 8.03 7.70
N GLY A 63 1.01 8.86 6.87
CA GLY A 63 1.63 9.86 6.00
C GLY A 63 3.01 9.44 5.54
N GLY A 64 3.08 8.58 4.52
CA GLY A 64 4.36 8.26 3.88
C GLY A 64 5.14 9.54 3.62
N HIS A 65 6.48 9.48 3.65
CA HIS A 65 7.43 10.61 3.69
C HIS A 65 7.27 11.67 2.56
N GLU A 66 6.08 12.23 2.39
CA GLU A 66 5.69 13.23 1.42
C GLU A 66 6.40 14.51 1.83
N GLY A 67 7.32 14.95 0.98
CA GLY A 67 8.22 16.06 1.30
C GLY A 67 9.52 15.65 1.99
N GLU A 68 9.84 14.35 2.08
CA GLU A 68 11.19 13.90 2.42
C GLU A 68 11.87 13.15 1.26
N LEU A 69 13.16 13.43 1.07
CA LEU A 69 14.02 12.78 0.12
C LEU A 69 14.70 11.60 0.79
N TYR A 70 14.63 10.43 0.14
CA TYR A 70 15.41 9.27 0.58
C TYR A 70 16.89 9.45 0.25
N VAL A 71 17.74 9.39 1.27
CA VAL A 71 19.20 9.34 1.13
C VAL A 71 19.62 7.88 1.17
N PRO A 72 20.20 7.32 0.09
CA PRO A 72 20.60 5.93 0.04
C PRO A 72 21.78 5.64 0.99
N SER A 73 21.90 4.38 1.41
CA SER A 73 23.01 3.92 2.23
C SER A 73 24.35 4.13 1.52
N ARG A 74 25.35 4.64 2.24
CA ARG A 74 26.70 4.86 1.71
C ARG A 74 27.78 4.30 2.63
N MET A 75 28.91 3.93 2.04
CA MET A 75 30.11 3.55 2.78
C MET A 75 30.94 4.80 3.06
N VAL A 76 31.19 5.11 4.34
CA VAL A 76 32.04 6.21 4.78
C VAL A 76 33.07 5.64 5.75
N ASP A 77 34.36 5.81 5.46
CA ASP A 77 35.48 5.33 6.29
C ASP A 77 35.39 3.84 6.68
N GLY A 78 34.98 3.01 5.72
CA GLY A 78 34.85 1.56 5.91
C GLY A 78 33.64 1.14 6.76
N ARG A 79 32.75 2.06 7.13
CA ARG A 79 31.48 1.78 7.82
C ARG A 79 30.28 2.03 6.90
N VAL A 80 29.31 1.14 6.97
CA VAL A 80 28.02 1.31 6.27
C VAL A 80 27.17 2.28 7.08
N VAL A 81 26.85 3.42 6.49
CA VAL A 81 25.85 4.36 7.01
C VAL A 81 24.49 3.97 6.42
N PRO A 82 23.50 3.61 7.26
CA PRO A 82 22.17 3.23 6.76
C PRO A 82 21.49 4.42 6.09
N GLY A 83 20.67 4.14 5.07
CA GLY A 83 19.88 5.16 4.40
C GLY A 83 18.83 5.75 5.34
N TYR A 84 18.51 7.02 5.16
CA TYR A 84 17.57 7.78 5.98
C TYR A 84 16.79 8.77 5.12
N PHE A 85 15.68 9.27 5.62
CA PHE A 85 14.89 10.29 4.94
C PHE A 85 15.24 11.68 5.51
N VAL A 86 15.33 12.68 4.63
CA VAL A 86 15.54 14.09 5.01
C VAL A 86 14.44 14.97 4.41
N PRO A 87 13.92 15.98 5.13
CA PRO A 87 13.00 16.93 4.53
C PRO A 87 13.60 17.59 3.29
N VAL A 88 12.82 17.76 2.22
CA VAL A 88 13.28 18.32 0.93
C VAL A 88 13.85 19.74 1.10
N GLU A 89 13.34 20.52 2.05
CA GLU A 89 13.88 21.84 2.43
C GLU A 89 15.31 21.77 3.00
N GLY A 90 15.69 20.65 3.61
CA GLY A 90 17.05 20.42 4.13
C GLY A 90 18.01 19.79 3.12
N ALA A 91 17.50 19.29 1.98
CA ALA A 91 18.31 18.68 0.93
C ALA A 91 19.09 19.72 0.11
N GLU A 92 18.53 20.92 -0.10
CA GLU A 92 19.22 22.03 -0.78
C GLU A 92 20.42 22.57 0.02
N ALA A 93 20.46 22.36 1.34
CA ALA A 93 21.57 22.78 2.19
C ALA A 93 22.76 21.80 2.20
N THR A 94 22.60 20.60 1.61
CA THR A 94 23.62 19.53 1.65
C THR A 94 24.16 19.18 0.26
N GLU A 95 23.83 19.95 -0.78
CA GLU A 95 24.53 19.80 -2.07
C GLU A 95 26.02 20.16 -1.83
N PRO A 96 26.94 19.18 -1.88
CA PRO A 96 28.35 19.50 -1.81
C PRO A 96 28.66 20.21 -3.12
N ASP A 97 29.09 21.46 -3.00
CA ASP A 97 29.64 22.24 -4.10
C ASP A 97 30.54 21.35 -4.98
N PRO A 98 30.20 21.12 -6.27
CA PRO A 98 31.06 20.36 -7.17
C PRO A 98 32.38 21.09 -7.50
N GLY A 99 32.63 22.25 -6.89
CA GLY A 99 33.84 23.05 -7.02
C GLY A 99 35.06 22.64 -6.17
N ASP A 100 34.93 21.74 -5.19
CA ASP A 100 36.08 21.36 -4.33
C ASP A 100 36.92 20.19 -4.88
N ALA A 101 36.70 19.80 -6.13
CA ALA A 101 37.68 19.03 -6.90
C ALA A 101 38.77 19.97 -7.46
N SER A 102 39.36 20.80 -6.60
CA SER A 102 40.53 21.60 -6.95
C SER A 102 41.79 20.76 -6.76
N ASP A 103 42.32 20.30 -7.89
CA ASP A 103 43.73 20.20 -8.25
C ASP A 103 44.72 19.65 -7.18
N PRO A 104 45.29 18.45 -7.41
CA PRO A 104 46.62 18.15 -6.91
C PRO A 104 47.62 18.17 -8.09
N GLN A 105 48.55 19.13 -8.00
CA GLN A 105 49.83 19.16 -8.73
C GLN A 105 50.67 17.89 -8.50
#